data_AF-A0A3N7AAN2-F1
#
_entry.id   AF-A0A3N7AAN2-F1
#
_cell.length_a   1.000
_cell.length_b   1.000
_cell.length_c   1.000
_cell.angle_alpha   90.00
_cell.angle_beta   90.00
_cell.angle_gamma   90.00
#
_symmetry.space_group_name_H-M   'P 1'
#
loop_
_entity.id
_entity.type
_entity.pdbx_description
1 polymer ?
#
loop_
_entity_poly.entity_id
_entity_poly.type
_entity_poly.pdbx_seq_one_letter_code
_entity_poly.pdbx_strand_id
1 'polypeptide(L)'
;MQKLIDELTNPFWWLSIVIVGVFTSLMSSYLIRYLDKCFSRTSSWWHSRSEEKKAEWKEQVDWIRQSEKNLLIQSFEETRQRLRAIYFLLLGCLLAVLASILAQYDHPGVKYMVMFGLAMSTFNALVATYAFLQATDHREKIYQALRQPKNENKIELVSVTPKQ
;
A
#
# COMPACT_ATOMS: atom_id res chain seq x y z
N MET A 1 -24.69 -17.74 50.49
CA MET A 1 -25.88 -17.57 49.65
C MET A 1 -26.75 -16.39 50.08
N GLN A 2 -27.06 -16.20 51.36
CA GLN A 2 -27.92 -15.08 51.82
C GLN A 2 -27.41 -13.68 51.44
N LYS A 3 -26.10 -13.42 51.54
CA LYS A 3 -25.49 -12.13 51.13
C LYS A 3 -25.67 -11.78 49.64
N LEU A 4 -25.69 -12.77 48.75
CA LEU A 4 -25.93 -12.53 47.32
C LEU A 4 -27.40 -12.15 47.09
N ILE A 5 -28.33 -12.79 47.80
CA ILE A 5 -29.76 -12.49 47.68
C ILE A 5 -30.05 -11.08 48.22
N ASP A 6 -29.40 -10.65 49.31
CA ASP A 6 -29.53 -9.29 49.83
C ASP A 6 -28.94 -8.23 48.88
N GLU A 7 -27.83 -8.52 48.18
CA GLU A 7 -27.28 -7.62 47.16
C GLU A 7 -28.15 -7.53 45.90
N LEU A 8 -28.74 -8.64 45.44
CA LEU A 8 -29.65 -8.67 44.28
C LEU A 8 -31.01 -8.00 44.57
N THR A 9 -31.44 -7.96 45.83
CA THR A 9 -32.71 -7.31 46.23
C THR A 9 -32.52 -5.83 46.53
N ASN A 10 -31.28 -5.33 46.52
CA ASN A 10 -31.00 -3.92 46.74
C ASN A 10 -31.52 -3.08 45.54
N PRO A 11 -32.52 -2.20 45.74
CA PRO A 11 -33.13 -1.43 44.66
C PRO A 11 -32.12 -0.50 43.94
N PHE A 12 -31.03 -0.10 44.61
CA PHE A 12 -29.96 0.68 43.98
C PHE A 12 -29.20 -0.10 42.89
N TRP A 13 -29.10 -1.43 43.02
CA TRP A 13 -28.43 -2.27 42.02
C TRP A 13 -29.23 -2.31 40.71
N TRP A 14 -30.55 -2.55 40.80
CA TRP A 14 -31.44 -2.52 39.65
C TRP A 14 -31.50 -1.13 38.99
N LEU A 15 -31.53 -0.06 39.79
CA LEU A 15 -31.54 1.30 39.27
C LEU A 15 -30.27 1.61 38.46
N SER A 16 -29.10 1.16 38.92
CA SER A 16 -27.83 1.35 38.22
C SER A 16 -27.81 0.64 36.87
N ILE A 17 -28.32 -0.58 36.79
CA ILE A 17 -28.41 -1.34 35.53
C ILE A 17 -29.34 -0.64 34.53
N VAL A 18 -30.50 -0.16 34.98
CA VAL A 18 -31.44 0.57 34.13
C VAL A 18 -30.81 1.86 33.60
N ILE A 19 -30.11 2.62 34.46
CA ILE A 19 -29.41 3.84 34.05
C ILE A 19 -28.33 3.53 33.01
N VAL A 20 -27.49 2.51 33.23
CA VAL A 20 -26.47 2.09 32.25
C VAL A 20 -27.11 1.66 30.95
N GLY A 21 -28.20 0.88 30.99
CA GLY A 21 -28.94 0.47 29.79
C GLY A 21 -29.47 1.64 28.97
N VAL A 22 -30.05 2.65 29.64
CA VAL A 22 -30.51 3.89 29.00
C VAL A 22 -29.34 4.67 28.43
N PHE A 23 -28.25 4.83 29.18
CA PHE A 23 -27.03 5.52 28.72
C PHE A 23 -26.38 4.82 27.51
N THR A 24 -26.29 3.49 27.51
CA THR A 24 -25.74 2.71 26.39
C THR A 24 -26.63 2.84 25.15
N SER A 25 -27.95 2.79 25.31
CA SER A 25 -28.89 3.00 24.20
C SER A 25 -28.74 4.39 23.58
N LEU A 26 -28.63 5.42 24.44
CA LEU A 26 -28.40 6.79 24.00
C LEU A 26 -27.04 6.90 23.29
N MET A 27 -25.96 6.44 23.92
CA MET A 27 -24.60 6.45 23.33
C MET A 27 -24.56 5.75 21.98
N SER A 28 -25.16 4.56 21.86
CA SER A 28 -25.20 3.79 20.61
C SER A 28 -25.83 4.60 19.47
N SER A 29 -26.95 5.27 19.73
CA SER A 29 -27.64 6.08 18.72
C SER A 29 -26.82 7.28 18.22
N TYR A 30 -25.99 7.88 19.09
CA TYR A 30 -25.11 8.99 18.72
C TYR A 30 -23.82 8.50 18.05
N LEU A 31 -23.23 7.39 18.52
CA LEU A 31 -22.01 6.79 17.98
C LEU A 31 -22.19 6.30 16.55
N ILE A 32 -23.29 5.61 16.25
CA ILE A 32 -23.57 5.09 14.90
C ILE A 32 -23.62 6.24 13.89
N ARG A 33 -24.35 7.33 14.19
CA ARG A 33 -24.43 8.51 13.31
C ARG A 33 -23.08 9.16 13.04
N TYR A 34 -22.21 9.18 14.05
CA TYR A 34 -20.87 9.75 13.91
C TYR A 34 -19.97 8.85 13.07
N LEU A 35 -20.00 7.54 13.34
CA LEU A 35 -19.24 6.55 12.59
C LEU A 35 -19.65 6.52 11.12
N ASP A 36 -20.95 6.51 10.80
CA ASP A 36 -21.43 6.53 9.42
C ASP A 36 -20.95 7.77 8.67
N LYS A 37 -20.90 8.93 9.34
CA LYS A 37 -20.40 10.18 8.75
C LYS A 37 -18.89 10.18 8.55
N CYS A 38 -18.14 9.55 9.46
CA CYS A 38 -16.70 9.35 9.28
C CYS A 38 -16.42 8.36 8.14
N PHE A 39 -17.11 7.22 8.12
CA PHE A 39 -16.94 6.20 7.08
C PHE A 39 -17.35 6.71 5.70
N SER A 40 -18.41 7.52 5.58
CA SER A 40 -18.82 8.07 4.29
C SER A 40 -17.75 9.02 3.72
N ARG A 41 -17.15 9.86 4.56
CA ARG A 41 -16.04 10.75 4.17
C ARG A 41 -14.77 9.99 3.79
N THR A 42 -14.41 8.99 4.59
CA THR A 42 -13.26 8.14 4.29
C THR A 42 -13.49 7.38 2.99
N SER A 43 -14.66 6.76 2.82
CA SER A 43 -15.01 6.04 1.60
C SER A 43 -14.99 6.94 0.37
N SER A 44 -15.56 8.14 0.43
CA SER A 44 -15.53 9.08 -0.70
C SER A 44 -14.11 9.52 -1.04
N TRP A 45 -13.25 9.76 -0.04
CA TRP A 45 -11.86 10.12 -0.27
C TRP A 45 -11.07 8.97 -0.89
N TRP A 46 -11.24 7.74 -0.39
CA TRP A 46 -10.63 6.54 -0.96
C TRP A 46 -11.10 6.28 -2.40
N HIS A 47 -12.38 6.48 -2.67
CA HIS A 47 -12.96 6.34 -4.01
C HIS A 47 -12.34 7.36 -4.98
N SER A 48 -12.33 8.64 -4.60
CA SER A 48 -11.73 9.70 -5.40
C SER A 48 -10.24 9.44 -5.67
N ARG A 49 -9.47 9.03 -4.64
CA ARG A 49 -8.07 8.64 -4.79
C ARG A 49 -7.89 7.45 -5.74
N SER A 50 -8.79 6.47 -5.66
CA SER A 50 -8.77 5.30 -6.55
C SER A 50 -9.09 5.68 -8.00
N GLU A 51 -10.02 6.60 -8.23
CA GLU A 51 -10.37 7.09 -9.56
C GLU A 51 -9.23 7.91 -10.17
N GLU A 52 -8.62 8.80 -9.39
CA GLU A 52 -7.42 9.57 -9.76
C GLU A 52 -6.30 8.61 -10.21
N LYS A 53 -5.98 7.60 -9.39
CA LYS A 53 -4.96 6.60 -9.72
C LYS A 53 -5.30 5.80 -10.98
N LYS A 54 -6.57 5.48 -11.22
CA LYS A 54 -7.03 4.80 -12.45
C LYS A 54 -6.86 5.71 -13.67
N ALA A 55 -7.14 7.00 -13.53
CA ALA A 55 -6.97 7.99 -14.60
C ALA A 55 -5.49 8.17 -14.95
N GLU A 56 -4.61 8.37 -13.94
CA GLU A 56 -3.16 8.46 -14.13
C GLU A 56 -2.61 7.19 -14.81
N TRP A 57 -3.06 6.02 -14.36
CA TRP A 57 -2.64 4.76 -14.94
C TRP A 57 -3.04 4.64 -16.42
N LYS A 58 -4.27 5.05 -16.76
CA LYS A 58 -4.75 5.05 -18.15
C LYS A 58 -3.96 6.03 -19.01
N GLU A 59 -3.69 7.24 -18.50
CA GLU A 59 -2.87 8.25 -19.18
C GLU A 59 -1.46 7.72 -19.48
N GLN A 60 -0.83 7.03 -18.53
CA GLN A 60 0.47 6.40 -18.74
C GLN A 60 0.44 5.32 -19.80
N VAL A 61 -0.58 4.46 -19.82
CA VAL A 61 -0.75 3.43 -20.85
C VAL A 61 -0.95 4.07 -22.23
N ASP A 62 -1.77 5.12 -22.32
CA ASP A 62 -2.00 5.86 -23.55
C ASP A 62 -0.71 6.55 -24.03
N TRP A 63 0.08 7.13 -23.13
CA TRP A 63 1.39 7.73 -23.44
C TRP A 63 2.40 6.70 -23.96
N ILE A 64 2.48 5.51 -23.35
CA ILE A 64 3.34 4.41 -23.81
C ILE A 64 3.00 4.01 -25.25
N ARG A 65 1.71 4.04 -25.61
CA ARG A 65 1.25 3.68 -26.96
C ARG A 65 1.55 4.70 -28.05
N GLN A 66 1.72 5.96 -27.70
CA GLN A 66 1.91 7.03 -28.69
C GLN A 66 3.17 6.83 -29.54
N SER A 67 4.21 6.16 -29.00
CA SER A 67 5.42 5.86 -29.77
C SER A 67 6.18 4.64 -29.26
N GLU A 68 6.86 3.94 -30.16
CA GLU A 68 7.79 2.85 -29.80
C GLU A 68 8.93 3.34 -28.90
N LYS A 69 9.33 4.61 -29.04
CA LYS A 69 10.32 5.24 -28.17
C LYS A 69 9.84 5.30 -26.71
N ASN A 70 8.57 5.62 -26.47
CA ASN A 70 8.00 5.66 -25.11
C ASN A 70 7.96 4.25 -24.49
N LEU A 71 7.62 3.24 -25.28
CA LEU A 71 7.69 1.83 -24.86
C LEU A 71 9.11 1.43 -24.44
N LEU A 72 10.12 1.83 -25.22
CA LEU A 72 11.52 1.54 -24.91
C LEU A 72 11.98 2.26 -23.63
N ILE A 73 11.61 3.53 -23.45
CA ILE A 73 11.89 4.29 -22.22
C ILE A 73 11.26 3.60 -21.02
N GLN A 74 10.00 3.17 -21.13
CA GLN A 74 9.30 2.50 -20.05
C GLN A 74 9.93 1.14 -19.70
N SER A 75 10.38 0.39 -20.71
CA SER A 75 11.06 -0.91 -20.53
C SER A 75 12.44 -0.73 -19.87
N PHE A 76 13.14 0.36 -20.19
CA PHE A 76 14.39 0.72 -19.54
C PHE A 76 14.18 1.05 -18.06
N GLU A 77 13.16 1.84 -17.73
CA GLU A 77 12.81 2.15 -16.33
C GLU A 77 12.40 0.90 -15.55
N GLU A 78 11.63 -0.02 -16.13
CA GLU A 78 11.33 -1.33 -15.53
C GLU A 78 12.63 -2.10 -15.20
N THR A 79 13.53 -2.20 -16.18
CA THR A 79 14.82 -2.90 -16.03
C THR A 79 15.67 -2.25 -14.94
N ARG A 80 15.72 -0.91 -14.91
CA ARG A 80 16.44 -0.15 -13.90
C ARG A 80 15.91 -0.42 -12.49
N GLN A 81 14.59 -0.46 -12.29
CA GLN A 81 14.00 -0.78 -10.99
C GLN A 81 14.29 -2.22 -10.56
N ARG A 82 14.27 -3.19 -11.49
CA ARG A 82 14.69 -4.57 -11.20
C ARG A 82 16.14 -4.66 -10.79
N LEU A 83 17.05 -4.00 -11.52
CA LEU A 83 18.47 -3.96 -11.17
C LEU A 83 18.68 -3.33 -9.79
N ARG A 84 17.96 -2.25 -9.47
CA ARG A 84 17.98 -1.63 -8.15
C ARG A 84 17.49 -2.59 -7.06
N ALA A 85 16.39 -3.31 -7.29
CA ALA A 85 15.88 -4.32 -6.36
C ALA A 85 16.91 -5.43 -6.11
N ILE A 86 17.52 -5.96 -7.17
CA ILE A 86 18.57 -6.97 -7.09
C ILE A 86 19.78 -6.43 -6.31
N TYR A 87 20.21 -5.20 -6.59
CA TYR A 87 21.32 -4.57 -5.89
C TYR A 87 21.07 -4.47 -4.37
N PHE A 88 19.92 -3.95 -3.96
CA PHE A 88 19.57 -3.87 -2.55
C PHE A 88 19.44 -5.25 -1.88
N LEU A 89 18.90 -6.23 -2.59
CA LEU A 89 18.80 -7.60 -2.09
C LEU A 89 20.19 -8.21 -1.88
N LEU A 90 21.10 -8.06 -2.84
CA LEU A 90 22.49 -8.53 -2.74
C LEU A 90 23.23 -7.83 -1.60
N LEU A 91 23.08 -6.51 -1.47
CA LEU A 91 23.67 -5.74 -0.37
C LEU A 91 23.13 -6.20 0.99
N GLY A 92 21.80 -6.40 1.11
CA GLY A 92 21.18 -6.93 2.31
C GLY A 92 21.69 -8.33 2.67
N CYS A 93 21.83 -9.21 1.68
CA CYS A 93 22.39 -10.55 1.86
C CYS A 93 23.84 -10.51 2.34
N LEU A 94 24.67 -9.67 1.72
CA LEU A 94 26.06 -9.48 2.12
C LEU A 94 26.18 -9.00 3.58
N LEU A 95 25.36 -8.02 3.98
CA LEU A 95 25.33 -7.54 5.36
C LEU A 95 24.88 -8.61 6.35
N ALA A 96 23.90 -9.44 5.99
CA ALA A 96 23.46 -10.56 6.83
C ALA A 96 24.57 -11.60 7.01
N VAL A 97 25.29 -11.95 5.93
CA VAL A 97 26.42 -12.86 5.99
C VAL A 97 27.54 -12.29 6.87
N LEU A 98 27.89 -11.01 6.69
CA LEU A 98 28.90 -10.34 7.51
C LEU A 98 28.50 -10.31 9.00
N ALA A 99 27.25 -9.98 9.30
CA ALA A 99 26.71 -9.99 10.65
C ALA A 99 26.76 -11.40 11.26
N SER A 100 26.49 -12.45 10.47
CA SER A 100 26.54 -13.85 10.92
C SER A 100 27.96 -14.32 11.24
N ILE A 101 28.96 -13.86 10.48
CA ILE A 101 30.38 -14.13 10.77
C ILE A 101 30.78 -13.41 12.06
N LEU A 102 30.42 -12.13 12.19
CA LEU A 102 30.75 -11.31 13.38
C LEU A 102 30.06 -11.81 14.65
N ALA A 103 28.89 -12.45 14.54
CA ALA A 103 28.16 -13.00 15.68
C ALA A 103 28.92 -14.10 16.45
N GLN A 104 29.98 -14.68 15.86
CA GLN A 104 30.81 -15.69 16.53
C GLN A 104 31.75 -15.10 17.59
N TYR A 105 31.96 -13.77 17.60
CA TYR A 105 32.86 -13.11 18.54
C TYR A 105 32.10 -12.61 19.78
N ASP A 106 32.46 -13.11 20.96
CA ASP A 106 31.83 -12.73 22.23
C ASP A 106 32.43 -11.45 22.83
N HIS A 107 32.34 -10.35 22.08
CA HIS A 107 32.72 -9.02 22.57
C HIS A 107 31.49 -8.10 22.58
N PRO A 108 31.22 -7.35 23.67
CA PRO A 108 30.00 -6.55 23.79
C PRO A 108 29.86 -5.51 22.68
N GLY A 109 30.96 -4.89 22.24
CA GLY A 109 30.95 -3.96 21.10
C GLY A 109 30.53 -4.60 19.77
N VAL A 110 30.90 -5.86 19.54
CA VAL A 110 30.57 -6.58 18.30
C VAL A 110 29.08 -6.94 18.27
N LYS A 111 28.46 -7.24 19.41
CA LYS A 111 27.01 -7.53 19.51
C LYS A 111 26.16 -6.38 18.98
N TYR A 112 26.50 -5.12 19.30
CA TYR A 112 25.81 -3.95 18.76
C TYR A 112 26.00 -3.79 17.25
N MET A 113 27.20 -4.05 16.74
CA MET A 113 27.47 -4.02 15.29
C MET A 113 26.69 -5.10 14.54
N VAL A 114 26.56 -6.30 15.10
CA VAL A 114 25.76 -7.40 14.54
C VAL A 114 24.27 -7.01 14.50
N MET A 115 23.72 -6.50 15.60
CA MET A 115 22.32 -6.04 15.63
C MET A 115 22.06 -4.95 14.60
N PHE A 116 22.96 -3.97 14.48
CA PHE A 116 22.87 -2.91 13.48
C PHE A 116 22.95 -3.47 12.04
N GLY A 117 23.89 -4.40 11.79
CA GLY A 117 24.04 -5.05 10.49
C GLY A 117 22.78 -5.82 10.06
N LEU A 118 22.14 -6.55 10.99
CA LEU A 118 20.88 -7.25 10.74
C LEU A 118 19.72 -6.27 10.50
N ALA A 119 19.64 -5.17 11.26
CA ALA A 119 18.64 -4.13 11.03
C ALA A 119 18.80 -3.48 9.63
N MET A 120 20.04 -3.19 9.21
CA MET A 120 20.30 -2.66 7.87
C MET A 120 20.01 -3.69 6.76
N SER A 121 20.29 -4.97 7.00
CA SER A 121 19.96 -6.06 6.07
C SER A 121 18.44 -6.16 5.84
N THR A 122 17.66 -6.18 6.92
CA THR A 122 16.19 -6.24 6.84
C THR A 122 15.61 -4.99 6.16
N PHE A 123 16.13 -3.80 6.47
CA PHE A 123 15.75 -2.58 5.77
C PHE A 123 16.01 -2.65 4.26
N ASN A 124 17.20 -3.12 3.85
CA ASN A 124 17.52 -3.30 2.43
C ASN A 124 16.61 -4.33 1.74
N ALA A 125 16.22 -5.41 2.43
CA ALA A 125 15.27 -6.39 1.90
C ALA A 125 13.87 -5.78 1.68
N LEU A 126 13.42 -4.90 2.58
CA LEU A 126 12.16 -4.16 2.41
C LEU A 126 12.23 -3.19 1.21
N VAL A 127 13.32 -2.44 1.07
CA VAL A 127 13.54 -1.54 -0.07
C VAL A 127 13.59 -2.33 -1.38
N ALA A 128 14.27 -3.47 -1.40
CA ALA A 128 14.33 -4.36 -2.56
C ALA A 128 12.94 -4.86 -2.95
N THR A 129 12.13 -5.27 -1.97
CA THR A 129 10.75 -5.73 -2.19
C THR A 129 9.88 -4.61 -2.77
N TYR A 130 9.99 -3.39 -2.22
CA TYR A 130 9.26 -2.23 -2.72
C TYR A 130 9.65 -1.89 -4.17
N ALA A 131 10.94 -1.86 -4.48
CA ALA A 131 11.43 -1.62 -5.84
C ALA A 131 10.98 -2.72 -6.82
N PHE A 132 10.91 -3.97 -6.37
CA PHE A 132 10.42 -5.09 -7.18
C PHE A 132 8.92 -4.97 -7.46
N LEU A 133 8.11 -4.60 -6.47
CA LEU A 133 6.67 -4.34 -6.66
C LEU A 133 6.44 -3.19 -7.64
N GLN A 134 7.23 -2.12 -7.54
CA GLN A 134 7.18 -1.02 -8.51
C GLN A 134 7.54 -1.50 -9.93
N ALA A 135 8.54 -2.36 -10.07
CA ALA A 135 8.88 -2.95 -11.37
C ALA A 135 7.75 -3.82 -11.94
N THR A 136 7.00 -4.55 -11.10
CA THR A 136 5.85 -5.34 -11.57
C THR A 136 4.72 -4.47 -12.11
N ASP A 137 4.44 -3.32 -11.47
CA ASP A 137 3.44 -2.35 -11.95
C ASP A 137 3.82 -1.78 -13.33
N HIS A 138 5.10 -1.45 -13.55
CA HIS A 138 5.59 -1.01 -14.85
C HIS A 138 5.44 -2.08 -15.94
N ARG A 139 5.73 -3.34 -15.61
CA ARG A 139 5.57 -4.48 -16.52
C ARG A 139 4.11 -4.66 -16.94
N GLU A 140 3.17 -4.55 -16.00
CA GLU A 140 1.73 -4.64 -16.29
C GLU A 140 1.28 -3.53 -17.25
N LYS A 141 1.73 -2.29 -17.04
CA LYS A 141 1.44 -1.16 -17.95
C LYS A 141 1.93 -1.43 -19.37
N ILE A 142 3.15 -1.95 -19.51
CA ILE A 142 3.72 -2.33 -20.81
C ILE A 142 2.87 -3.41 -21.48
N TYR A 143 2.51 -4.49 -20.75
CA TYR A 143 1.67 -5.55 -21.32
C TYR A 143 0.30 -5.05 -21.76
N GLN A 144 -0.32 -4.16 -20.99
CA GLN A 144 -1.60 -3.60 -21.34
C GLN A 144 -1.52 -2.64 -22.53
N ALA A 145 -0.44 -1.87 -22.63
CA ALA A 145 -0.16 -1.04 -23.80
C ALA A 145 -0.03 -1.91 -25.06
N LEU A 146 0.66 -3.05 -24.98
CA LEU A 146 0.86 -3.99 -26.10
C LEU A 146 -0.38 -4.83 -26.44
N ARG A 147 -1.21 -5.17 -25.44
CA ARG A 147 -2.35 -6.09 -25.63
C ARG A 147 -3.49 -5.49 -26.42
N GLN A 148 -3.78 -4.19 -26.29
CA GLN A 148 -4.89 -3.62 -27.06
C GLN A 148 -4.39 -3.27 -28.46
N PRO A 149 -5.12 -3.71 -29.51
CA PRO A 149 -4.73 -3.45 -30.88
C PRO A 149 -4.59 -1.94 -31.10
N LYS A 150 -3.49 -1.53 -31.74
CA LYS A 150 -3.30 -0.15 -32.19
C LYS A 150 -4.50 0.17 -33.07
N ASN A 151 -5.35 1.09 -32.63
CA ASN A 151 -6.55 1.46 -33.37
C ASN A 151 -6.13 2.32 -34.57
N GLU A 152 -5.56 1.67 -35.59
CA GLU A 152 -4.90 2.30 -36.75
C GLU A 152 -5.86 3.22 -37.53
N ASN A 153 -7.17 2.99 -37.41
CA ASN A 153 -8.21 3.78 -38.09
C ASN A 153 -8.43 5.21 -37.57
N LYS A 154 -7.82 5.63 -36.45
CA LYS A 154 -8.08 6.99 -35.91
C LYS A 154 -7.12 8.06 -36.43
N ILE A 155 -6.04 7.68 -37.11
CA ILE A 155 -5.02 8.64 -37.60
C ILE A 155 -5.36 9.16 -39.01
N GLU A 156 -6.11 8.41 -39.83
CA GLU A 156 -6.46 8.84 -41.19
C GLU A 156 -7.55 9.93 -41.27
N LEU A 157 -8.31 10.17 -40.20
CA LEU A 157 -9.43 11.11 -40.24
C LEU A 157 -9.06 12.57 -39.89
N VAL A 158 -7.82 12.86 -39.50
CA VAL A 158 -7.38 14.22 -39.10
C VAL A 158 -6.51 14.91 -40.16
N SER A 159 -6.02 14.18 -41.18
CA SER A 159 -5.08 14.72 -42.18
C SER A 159 -5.71 15.24 -43.48
N VAL A 160 -7.04 15.18 -43.66
CA VAL A 160 -7.68 15.60 -44.92
C VAL A 160 -8.80 16.63 -44.68
N THR A 161 -8.41 17.83 -44.23
CA THR A 161 -9.19 19.04 -44.55
C THR A 161 -8.31 19.97 -45.38
N PRO A 162 -8.44 19.95 -46.72
CA PRO A 162 -7.79 20.94 -47.56
C PRO A 162 -8.38 22.31 -47.23
N LYS A 163 -7.52 23.26 -46.83
CA LYS A 163 -7.90 24.68 -46.79
C LYS A 163 -8.12 25.13 -48.23
N GLN A 164 -9.37 25.49 -48.55
CA GLN A 164 -9.73 26.28 -49.72
C GLN A 164 -9.42 27.75 -49.47
#